data_AF-A0A2N5TE64-F1
#
_entry.id   AF-A0A2N5TE64-F1
#
_cell.length_a   1.000
_cell.length_b   1.000
_cell.length_c   1.000
_cell.angle_alpha   90.00
_cell.angle_beta   90.00
_cell.angle_gamma   90.00
#
_symmetry.space_group_name_H-M   'P 1'
#
loop_
_entity.id
_entity.type
_entity.pdbx_description
1 polymer ?
#
loop_
_entity_poly.entity_id
_entity_poly.type
_entity_poly.pdbx_seq_one_letter_code
_entity_poly.pdbx_strand_id
1 'polypeptide(L)'
;MGSCCRHDSVIYLANIHCTGKNRALPLSIIKRLLENIDSDWPVGVLYDLGCSLDKYINARHIFPKNCLCLKFGTLVFHAYVHEWPCQVLYNPWYQKGWALSDGESLERLWSSLSPQRGILNLASWLRKKFEQALTRRNTEIKVISSLSRLQNPHGDGKYTVKFFCSQWDDQVRVALQKKNKQDQNSKLADFLLNEELIESYRERILKGKWAKGLFNMNKLFDVIRDKHESQKKMTASMGRDCNELCALRKSELGLLTLL
;
A
#
# COMPACT_ATOMS: atom_id res chain seq x y z
N MET A 1 6.74 -6.48 20.52
CA MET A 1 6.65 -6.27 19.06
C MET A 1 8.05 -6.05 18.55
N GLY A 2 8.33 -6.34 17.28
CA GLY A 2 9.64 -6.11 16.70
C GLY A 2 9.55 -5.73 15.23
N SER A 3 10.71 -5.51 14.63
CA SER A 3 10.92 -5.41 13.19
C SER A 3 12.21 -6.14 12.82
N CYS A 4 12.18 -6.80 11.68
CA CYS A 4 13.34 -7.44 11.07
C CYS A 4 13.58 -6.82 9.70
N CYS A 5 14.84 -6.78 9.27
CA CYS A 5 15.17 -6.51 7.88
C CYS A 5 14.90 -7.76 7.03
N ARG A 6 14.99 -7.61 5.71
CA ARG A 6 14.86 -8.70 4.74
C ARG A 6 15.87 -9.85 4.91
N HIS A 7 16.96 -9.62 5.65
CA HIS A 7 17.98 -10.63 5.96
C HIS A 7 17.71 -11.32 7.31
N ASP A 8 16.46 -11.31 7.77
CA ASP A 8 16.00 -11.87 9.04
C ASP A 8 16.74 -11.32 10.28
N SER A 9 17.44 -10.18 10.16
CA SER A 9 18.13 -9.53 11.27
C SER A 9 17.21 -8.55 11.98
N VAL A 10 17.20 -8.60 13.31
CA VAL A 10 16.38 -7.71 14.14
C VAL A 10 16.89 -6.27 14.03
N ILE A 11 16.01 -5.33 13.70
CA ILE A 11 16.34 -3.89 13.68
C ILE A 11 15.91 -3.26 15.01
N TYR A 12 14.63 -3.41 15.36
CA TYR A 12 14.06 -2.83 16.57
C TYR A 12 13.18 -3.80 17.32
N LEU A 13 13.23 -3.75 18.64
CA LEU A 13 12.29 -4.39 19.55
C LEU A 13 11.57 -3.32 20.37
N ALA A 14 10.29 -3.52 20.58
CA ALA A 14 9.44 -2.66 21.39
C ALA A 14 8.68 -3.50 22.42
N ASN A 15 8.78 -3.09 23.68
CA ASN A 15 7.99 -3.66 24.75
C ASN A 15 6.52 -3.36 24.52
N ILE A 16 5.69 -4.40 24.58
CA ILE A 16 4.24 -4.27 24.50
C ILE A 16 3.75 -4.04 25.92
N HIS A 17 3.21 -2.86 26.17
CA HIS A 17 2.51 -2.56 27.43
C HIS A 17 1.00 -2.60 27.17
N CYS A 18 0.24 -3.28 28.02
CA CYS A 18 -1.20 -3.53 27.86
C CYS A 18 -1.56 -4.34 26.60
N THR A 19 -2.23 -3.74 25.60
CA THR A 19 -2.77 -4.49 24.46
C THR A 19 -1.78 -4.55 23.29
N GLY A 20 -1.42 -5.77 22.86
CA GLY A 20 -0.44 -6.01 21.79
C GLY A 20 -0.87 -5.66 20.36
N LYS A 21 -2.09 -5.16 20.16
CA LYS A 21 -2.65 -4.83 18.83
C LYS A 21 -2.92 -3.34 18.65
N ASN A 22 -2.08 -2.47 19.19
CA ASN A 22 -2.18 -1.04 18.94
C ASN A 22 -1.36 -0.65 17.70
N ARG A 23 -1.96 0.10 16.76
CA ARG A 23 -1.27 0.70 15.60
C ARG A 23 -0.13 1.64 15.99
N ALA A 24 -0.12 2.14 17.23
CA ALA A 24 0.97 2.96 17.77
C ALA A 24 2.33 2.26 17.71
N LEU A 25 2.39 0.94 17.94
CA LEU A 25 3.65 0.19 17.95
C LEU A 25 4.30 0.07 16.56
N PRO A 26 3.60 -0.38 15.50
CA PRO A 26 4.21 -0.37 14.17
C PRO A 26 4.55 1.07 13.72
N LEU A 27 3.71 2.05 14.04
CA LEU A 27 3.98 3.46 13.67
C LEU A 27 5.24 4.02 14.35
N SER A 28 5.47 3.71 15.63
CA SER A 28 6.65 4.18 16.34
C SER A 28 7.94 3.53 15.79
N ILE A 29 7.88 2.25 15.45
CA ILE A 29 8.99 1.54 14.80
C ILE A 29 9.29 2.13 13.42
N ILE A 30 8.25 2.35 12.59
CA ILE A 30 8.40 2.96 11.26
C ILE A 30 8.96 4.37 11.37
N LYS A 31 8.43 5.20 12.28
CA LYS A 31 8.92 6.56 12.51
C LYS A 31 10.41 6.55 12.83
N ARG A 32 10.82 5.71 13.79
CA ARG A 32 12.24 5.59 14.17
C ARG A 32 13.10 5.10 13.02
N LEU A 33 12.61 4.14 12.22
CA LEU A 33 13.32 3.69 11.02
C LEU A 33 13.54 4.83 10.03
N LEU A 34 12.48 5.58 9.70
CA LEU A 34 12.52 6.70 8.76
C LEU A 34 13.43 7.86 9.22
N GLU A 35 13.57 8.07 10.53
CA GLU A 35 14.49 9.08 11.08
C GLU A 35 15.97 8.69 10.99
N ASN A 36 16.27 7.40 10.74
CA ASN A 36 17.65 6.86 10.73
C ASN A 36 18.11 6.45 9.32
N ILE A 37 17.36 6.79 8.28
CA ILE A 37 17.70 6.52 6.89
C ILE A 37 17.51 7.79 6.06
N ASP A 38 18.12 7.84 4.88
CA ASP A 38 17.91 8.94 3.95
C ASP A 38 16.45 9.00 3.49
N SER A 39 15.91 10.22 3.39
CA SER A 39 14.49 10.45 3.07
C SER A 39 14.06 9.88 1.73
N ASP A 40 15.00 9.77 0.80
CA ASP A 40 14.75 9.39 -0.59
C ASP A 40 14.84 7.88 -0.82
N TRP A 41 15.28 7.11 0.18
CA TRP A 41 15.42 5.67 0.05
C TRP A 41 14.06 4.97 0.05
N PRO A 42 13.80 4.04 -0.88
CA PRO A 42 12.58 3.26 -0.89
C PRO A 42 12.54 2.30 0.30
N VAL A 43 11.46 2.36 1.09
CA VAL A 43 11.22 1.53 2.26
C VAL A 43 9.99 0.68 2.05
N GLY A 44 10.14 -0.64 2.16
CA GLY A 44 9.04 -1.58 2.18
C GLY A 44 8.75 -2.07 3.60
N VAL A 45 7.49 -1.98 4.04
CA VAL A 45 6.99 -2.56 5.29
C VAL A 45 6.03 -3.71 5.01
N LEU A 46 6.40 -4.93 5.44
CA LEU A 46 5.50 -6.08 5.48
C LEU A 46 4.92 -6.23 6.90
N TYR A 47 3.60 -6.29 7.01
CA TYR A 47 2.90 -6.37 8.29
C TYR A 47 1.57 -7.13 8.14
N ASP A 48 1.14 -7.88 9.17
CA ASP A 48 -0.13 -8.65 9.17
C ASP A 48 -1.34 -7.85 8.66
N LEU A 49 -1.38 -6.58 9.05
CA LEU A 49 -2.42 -5.63 8.70
C LEU A 49 -1.85 -4.48 7.86
N GLY A 50 -0.88 -4.76 6.99
CA GLY A 50 -0.21 -3.78 6.13
C GLY A 50 -1.21 -2.96 5.33
N CYS A 51 -2.24 -3.60 4.77
CA CYS A 51 -3.32 -2.93 4.05
C CYS A 51 -4.12 -1.92 4.89
N SER A 52 -4.35 -2.24 6.17
CA SER A 52 -5.08 -1.37 7.10
C SER A 52 -4.20 -0.22 7.55
N LEU A 53 -2.92 -0.49 7.77
CA LEU A 53 -1.93 0.49 8.19
C LEU A 53 -1.64 1.50 7.08
N ASP A 54 -1.50 1.06 5.83
CA ASP A 54 -1.31 1.92 4.66
C ASP A 54 -2.47 2.91 4.51
N LYS A 55 -3.71 2.39 4.44
CA LYS A 55 -4.94 3.21 4.38
C LYS A 55 -5.00 4.23 5.53
N TYR A 56 -4.62 3.81 6.74
CA TYR A 56 -4.63 4.68 7.91
C TYR A 56 -3.57 5.78 7.86
N ILE A 57 -2.35 5.47 7.42
CA ILE A 57 -1.27 6.45 7.26
C ILE A 57 -1.62 7.48 6.19
N ASN A 58 -2.17 7.02 5.06
CA ASN A 58 -2.57 7.89 3.96
C ASN A 58 -3.74 8.80 4.36
N ALA A 59 -4.78 8.24 4.99
CA ALA A 59 -5.95 9.02 5.42
C ALA A 59 -5.65 10.09 6.47
N ARG A 60 -4.55 9.95 7.23
CA ARG A 60 -4.17 10.89 8.29
C ARG A 60 -2.89 11.67 7.99
N HIS A 61 -2.32 11.51 6.80
CA HIS A 61 -1.07 12.14 6.36
C HIS A 61 0.05 12.04 7.42
N ILE A 62 0.27 10.84 7.99
CA ILE A 62 1.20 10.66 9.13
C ILE A 62 2.66 10.85 8.73
N PHE A 63 3.04 10.42 7.51
CA PHE A 63 4.40 10.51 6.98
C PHE A 63 4.41 11.23 5.62
N PRO A 64 4.09 12.53 5.57
CA PRO A 64 3.88 13.24 4.31
C PRO A 64 5.16 13.38 3.48
N LYS A 65 6.34 13.42 4.13
CA LYS A 65 7.64 13.51 3.45
C LYS A 65 8.06 12.18 2.80
N ASN A 66 7.63 11.05 3.38
CA ASN A 66 8.05 9.71 2.97
C ASN A 66 6.95 8.96 2.20
N CYS A 67 5.85 9.62 1.85
CA CYS A 67 4.70 8.96 1.21
C CYS A 67 5.03 8.34 -0.15
N LEU A 68 6.04 8.86 -0.85
CA LEU A 68 6.48 8.34 -2.15
C LEU A 68 7.46 7.17 -2.01
N CYS A 69 8.20 7.10 -0.90
CA CYS A 69 9.23 6.08 -0.69
C CYS A 69 8.73 4.91 0.17
N LEU A 70 7.67 5.10 0.95
CA LEU A 70 7.10 4.08 1.84
C LEU A 70 6.06 3.22 1.11
N LYS A 71 6.29 1.91 1.05
CA LYS A 71 5.38 0.91 0.48
C LYS A 71 4.95 -0.09 1.54
N PHE A 72 3.71 -0.54 1.44
CA PHE A 72 3.14 -1.53 2.35
C PHE A 72 2.73 -2.80 1.62
N GLY A 73 2.99 -3.93 2.27
CA GLY A 73 2.50 -5.24 1.89
C GLY A 73 1.98 -6.00 3.11
N THR A 74 1.16 -7.00 2.85
CA THR A 74 0.70 -7.97 3.84
C THR A 74 1.54 -9.23 3.68
N LEU A 75 1.95 -9.83 4.79
CA LEU A 75 2.72 -11.08 4.80
C LEU A 75 2.06 -12.16 3.92
N VAL A 76 2.87 -12.94 3.20
CA VAL A 76 2.37 -13.81 2.10
C VAL A 76 1.25 -14.75 2.58
N PHE A 77 1.40 -15.38 3.74
CA PHE A 77 0.38 -16.28 4.27
C PHE A 77 -0.81 -15.53 4.86
N HIS A 78 -0.57 -14.38 5.48
CA HIS A 78 -1.62 -13.55 6.06
C HIS A 78 -2.51 -12.93 4.97
N ALA A 79 -1.96 -12.64 3.79
CA ALA A 79 -2.71 -12.03 2.69
C ALA A 79 -3.97 -12.82 2.36
N TYR A 80 -3.90 -14.16 2.29
CA TYR A 80 -5.03 -15.04 1.95
C TYR A 80 -6.22 -15.00 2.91
N VAL A 81 -6.06 -14.45 4.12
CA VAL A 81 -7.15 -14.29 5.10
C VAL A 81 -7.92 -12.97 4.86
N HIS A 82 -7.40 -12.07 4.03
CA HIS A 82 -8.08 -10.82 3.67
C HIS A 82 -9.05 -11.03 2.51
N GLU A 83 -9.90 -10.03 2.28
CA GLU A 83 -10.77 -9.97 1.10
C GLU A 83 -9.97 -9.97 -0.20
N TRP A 84 -10.59 -10.49 -1.28
CA TRP A 84 -9.93 -10.68 -2.57
C TRP A 84 -9.20 -9.45 -3.12
N PRO A 85 -9.74 -8.21 -3.11
CA PRO A 85 -9.00 -7.04 -3.59
C PRO A 85 -7.74 -6.78 -2.77
N CYS A 86 -7.76 -7.04 -1.46
CA CYS A 86 -6.61 -6.88 -0.59
C CYS A 86 -5.52 -7.92 -0.91
N GLN A 87 -5.92 -9.16 -1.19
CA GLN A 87 -5.00 -10.23 -1.61
C GLN A 87 -4.23 -9.84 -2.86
N VAL A 88 -4.90 -9.25 -3.86
CA VAL A 88 -4.22 -8.84 -5.10
C VAL A 88 -3.33 -7.61 -4.89
N LEU A 89 -3.80 -6.62 -4.12
CA LEU A 89 -3.12 -5.32 -4.01
C LEU A 89 -1.95 -5.31 -3.03
N TYR A 90 -2.00 -6.11 -1.96
CA TYR A 90 -1.02 -6.07 -0.87
C TYR A 90 -0.19 -7.35 -0.74
N ASN A 91 -0.41 -8.38 -1.56
CA ASN A 91 0.43 -9.56 -1.52
C ASN A 91 1.79 -9.28 -2.21
N PRO A 92 2.93 -9.55 -1.53
CA PRO A 92 4.28 -9.36 -2.05
C PRO A 92 4.54 -10.01 -3.40
N TRP A 93 3.84 -11.11 -3.72
CA TRP A 93 3.99 -11.79 -5.01
C TRP A 93 3.41 -11.02 -6.19
N TYR A 94 2.39 -10.19 -5.96
CA TYR A 94 1.79 -9.35 -7.01
C TYR A 94 2.39 -7.94 -7.05
N GLN A 95 3.05 -7.53 -5.97
CA GLN A 95 3.68 -6.22 -5.86
C GLN A 95 5.16 -6.27 -6.30
N LYS A 96 5.58 -5.28 -7.10
CA LYS A 96 6.98 -5.14 -7.49
C LYS A 96 7.82 -4.55 -6.35
N GLY A 97 8.99 -5.14 -6.09
CA GLY A 97 10.00 -4.60 -5.18
C GLY A 97 10.27 -5.44 -3.92
N TRP A 98 9.55 -6.53 -3.71
CA TRP A 98 9.71 -7.39 -2.51
C TRP A 98 10.67 -8.57 -2.69
N ALA A 99 11.15 -8.82 -3.92
CA ALA A 99 11.94 -10.01 -4.25
C ALA A 99 11.23 -11.30 -3.76
N LEU A 100 11.95 -12.21 -3.11
CA LEU A 100 11.41 -13.46 -2.53
C LEU A 100 11.04 -13.32 -1.03
N SER A 101 10.79 -12.09 -0.56
CA SER A 101 10.48 -11.86 0.86
C SER A 101 9.07 -12.34 1.19
N ASP A 102 8.95 -13.24 2.16
CA ASP A 102 7.67 -13.68 2.73
C ASP A 102 7.19 -12.77 3.88
N GLY A 103 8.15 -12.12 4.54
CA GLY A 103 8.05 -11.26 5.72
C GLY A 103 7.84 -12.00 7.03
N GLU A 104 7.94 -13.33 7.04
CA GLU A 104 7.69 -14.20 8.20
C GLU A 104 8.87 -14.22 9.20
N SER A 105 9.83 -13.31 9.04
CA SER A 105 11.07 -13.21 9.82
C SER A 105 10.81 -13.11 11.33
N LEU A 106 9.83 -12.31 11.74
CA LEU A 106 9.47 -12.16 13.15
C LEU A 106 8.83 -13.43 13.70
N GLU A 107 7.96 -14.10 12.93
CA GLU A 107 7.38 -15.39 13.34
C GLU A 107 8.47 -16.45 13.52
N ARG A 108 9.47 -16.49 12.62
CA ARG A 108 10.66 -17.35 12.77
C ARG A 108 11.44 -17.03 14.05
N LEU A 109 11.74 -15.75 14.27
CA LEU A 109 12.46 -15.28 15.45
C LEU A 109 11.71 -15.66 16.73
N TRP A 110 10.43 -15.30 16.85
CA TRP A 110 9.62 -15.59 18.03
C TRP A 110 9.44 -17.09 18.25
N SER A 111 9.35 -17.88 17.18
CA SER A 111 9.36 -19.35 17.30
C SER A 111 10.67 -19.84 17.89
N SER A 112 11.82 -19.34 17.43
CA SER A 112 13.14 -19.75 17.93
C SER A 112 13.37 -19.38 19.40
N LEU A 113 12.81 -18.24 19.83
CA LEU A 113 12.87 -17.75 21.21
C LEU A 113 11.81 -18.37 22.13
N SER A 114 10.84 -19.11 21.58
CA SER A 114 9.76 -19.71 22.37
C SER A 114 10.24 -20.97 23.10
N PRO A 115 10.13 -21.04 24.44
CA PRO A 115 10.52 -22.24 25.20
C PRO A 115 9.73 -23.50 24.82
N GLN A 116 8.46 -23.33 24.41
CA GLN A 116 7.54 -24.41 24.07
C GLN A 116 7.68 -24.92 22.62
N ARG A 117 8.28 -24.09 21.75
CA ARG A 117 8.53 -24.38 20.33
C ARG A 117 10.00 -24.25 19.98
N GLY A 118 10.87 -24.59 20.94
CA GLY A 118 12.31 -24.59 20.72
C GLY A 118 12.70 -25.46 19.52
N ILE A 119 13.91 -25.25 19.00
CA ILE A 119 14.49 -25.94 17.84
C ILE A 119 14.21 -27.46 17.82
N LEU A 120 14.17 -28.10 18.99
CA LEU A 120 13.90 -29.53 19.15
C LEU A 120 12.54 -29.98 18.58
N ASN A 121 11.51 -29.14 18.65
CA ASN A 121 10.17 -29.43 18.13
C ASN A 121 9.89 -28.82 16.75
N LEU A 122 10.85 -28.07 16.20
CA LEU A 122 10.69 -27.37 14.92
C LEU A 122 10.37 -28.36 13.79
N ALA A 123 11.07 -29.48 13.72
CA ALA A 123 10.84 -30.51 12.69
C ALA A 123 9.41 -31.09 12.76
N SER A 124 8.94 -31.41 13.97
CA SER A 124 7.57 -31.92 14.18
C SER A 124 6.51 -30.88 13.81
N TRP A 125 6.75 -29.61 14.17
CA TRP A 125 5.86 -28.51 13.82
C TRP A 125 5.82 -28.25 12.31
N LEU A 126 6.98 -28.23 11.64
CA LEU A 126 7.08 -28.09 10.18
C LEU A 126 6.36 -29.24 9.48
N ARG A 127 6.53 -30.48 9.97
CA ARG A 127 5.81 -31.65 9.44
C ARG A 127 4.29 -31.45 9.57
N LYS A 128 3.80 -31.04 10.75
CA LYS A 128 2.38 -30.78 10.97
C LYS A 128 1.84 -29.67 10.05
N LYS A 129 2.59 -28.59 9.84
CA LYS A 129 2.22 -27.52 8.90
C LYS A 129 2.18 -28.02 7.47
N PHE A 130 3.14 -28.85 7.08
CA PHE A 130 3.17 -29.48 5.75
C PHE A 130 1.98 -30.42 5.53
N GLU A 131 1.66 -31.27 6.50
CA GLU A 131 0.48 -32.16 6.47
C GLU A 131 -0.83 -31.35 6.36
N GLN A 132 -0.95 -30.22 7.07
CA GLN A 132 -2.08 -29.30 6.94
C GLN A 132 -2.16 -28.70 5.53
N ALA A 133 -1.03 -28.30 4.94
CA ALA A 133 -0.98 -27.78 3.58
C ALA A 133 -1.39 -28.85 2.54
N LEU A 134 -0.93 -30.10 2.70
CA LEU A 134 -1.36 -31.21 1.85
C LEU A 134 -2.85 -31.49 1.98
N THR A 135 -3.39 -31.48 3.21
CA THR A 135 -4.82 -31.65 3.46
C THR A 135 -5.63 -30.56 2.75
N ARG A 136 -5.20 -29.29 2.88
CA ARG A 136 -5.83 -28.17 2.21
C ARG A 136 -5.78 -28.31 0.69
N ARG A 137 -4.61 -28.64 0.13
CA ARG A 137 -4.44 -28.90 -1.31
C ARG A 137 -5.41 -29.98 -1.79
N ASN A 138 -5.52 -31.10 -1.08
CA ASN A 138 -6.40 -32.19 -1.47
C ASN A 138 -7.88 -31.78 -1.44
N THR A 139 -8.29 -30.96 -0.46
CA THR A 139 -9.64 -30.41 -0.40
C THR A 139 -9.92 -29.49 -1.60
N GLU A 140 -8.99 -28.58 -1.93
CA GLU A 140 -9.14 -27.68 -3.08
C GLU A 140 -9.13 -28.42 -4.42
N ILE A 141 -8.33 -29.48 -4.56
CA ILE A 141 -8.36 -30.33 -5.74
C ILE A 141 -9.75 -30.94 -5.97
N LYS A 142 -10.47 -31.32 -4.90
CA LYS A 142 -11.84 -31.82 -5.04
C LYS A 142 -12.80 -30.75 -5.57
N VAL A 143 -12.65 -29.51 -5.12
CA VAL A 143 -13.44 -28.35 -5.62
C VAL A 143 -13.12 -28.08 -7.09
N ILE A 144 -11.84 -28.00 -7.46
CA ILE A 144 -11.45 -27.79 -8.86
C ILE A 144 -11.92 -28.94 -9.75
N SER A 145 -11.84 -30.17 -9.26
CA SER A 145 -12.30 -31.36 -9.97
C SER A 145 -13.82 -31.36 -10.19
N SER A 146 -14.60 -30.89 -9.22
CA SER A 146 -16.06 -30.78 -9.39
C SER A 146 -16.40 -29.67 -10.39
N LEU A 147 -15.73 -28.52 -10.32
CA LEU A 147 -15.89 -27.42 -11.26
C LEU A 147 -15.54 -27.82 -12.70
N SER A 148 -14.47 -28.59 -12.89
CA SER A 148 -14.04 -29.07 -14.22
C SER A 148 -15.04 -30.04 -14.86
N ARG A 149 -16.01 -30.57 -14.11
CA ARG A 149 -17.08 -31.43 -14.64
C ARG A 149 -18.28 -30.62 -15.13
N LEU A 150 -18.43 -29.38 -14.68
CA LEU A 150 -19.53 -28.51 -15.07
C LEU A 150 -19.35 -28.03 -16.52
N GLN A 151 -20.47 -27.89 -17.22
CA GLN A 151 -20.49 -27.26 -18.54
C GLN A 151 -20.32 -25.76 -18.40
N ASN A 152 -19.50 -25.16 -19.25
CA ASN A 152 -19.36 -23.71 -19.32
C ASN A 152 -20.56 -23.16 -20.11
N PRO A 153 -21.43 -22.33 -19.52
CA PRO A 153 -22.57 -21.75 -20.24
C PRO A 153 -22.17 -20.75 -21.32
N HIS A 154 -20.90 -20.32 -21.34
CA HIS A 154 -20.36 -19.32 -22.26
C HIS A 154 -19.35 -19.90 -23.28
N GLY A 155 -19.25 -21.22 -23.40
CA GLY A 155 -18.37 -21.86 -24.40
C GLY A 155 -18.79 -23.28 -24.75
N ASP A 156 -18.16 -23.84 -25.78
CA ASP A 156 -18.56 -25.14 -26.36
C ASP A 156 -18.06 -26.37 -25.57
N GLY A 157 -17.90 -26.27 -24.25
CA GLY A 157 -17.40 -27.38 -23.46
C GLY A 157 -17.35 -27.15 -21.95
N LYS A 158 -16.73 -28.09 -21.24
CA LYS A 158 -16.57 -28.02 -19.78
C LYS A 158 -15.49 -27.01 -19.39
N TYR A 159 -15.54 -26.57 -18.13
CA TYR A 159 -14.45 -25.76 -17.59
C TYR A 159 -13.11 -26.51 -17.62
N THR A 160 -12.06 -25.80 -17.97
CA THR A 160 -10.69 -26.32 -18.00
C THR A 160 -9.81 -25.59 -17.01
N VAL A 161 -8.73 -26.22 -16.56
CA VAL A 161 -7.71 -25.55 -15.73
C VAL A 161 -7.17 -24.30 -16.42
N LYS A 162 -6.94 -24.39 -17.75
CA LYS A 162 -6.48 -23.24 -18.55
C LYS A 162 -7.47 -22.07 -18.51
N PHE A 163 -8.77 -22.36 -18.56
CA PHE A 163 -9.80 -21.33 -18.40
C PHE A 163 -9.70 -20.65 -17.03
N PHE A 164 -9.61 -21.41 -15.94
CA PHE A 164 -9.50 -20.82 -14.59
C PHE A 164 -8.23 -19.99 -14.40
N CYS A 165 -7.09 -20.45 -14.94
CA CYS A 165 -5.86 -19.68 -14.92
C CYS A 165 -6.01 -18.36 -15.70
N SER A 166 -6.56 -18.41 -16.92
CA SER A 166 -6.80 -17.21 -17.71
C SER A 166 -7.77 -16.24 -17.01
N GLN A 167 -8.84 -16.77 -16.43
CA GLN A 167 -9.81 -15.97 -15.68
C GLN A 167 -9.16 -15.32 -14.46
N TRP A 168 -8.30 -16.04 -13.73
CA TRP A 168 -7.55 -15.51 -12.61
C TRP A 168 -6.62 -14.37 -13.04
N ASP A 169 -5.85 -14.57 -14.11
CA ASP A 169 -4.95 -13.55 -14.64
C ASP A 169 -5.72 -12.29 -15.08
N ASP A 170 -6.89 -12.47 -15.69
CA ASP A 170 -7.79 -11.38 -16.06
C ASP A 170 -8.31 -10.62 -14.84
N GLN A 171 -8.76 -11.32 -13.81
CA GLN A 171 -9.26 -10.71 -12.58
C GLN A 171 -8.15 -9.91 -11.87
N VAL A 172 -6.95 -10.49 -11.74
CA VAL A 172 -5.78 -9.83 -11.16
C VAL A 172 -5.42 -8.58 -11.97
N ARG A 173 -5.35 -8.68 -13.30
CA ARG A 173 -5.05 -7.54 -14.19
C ARG A 173 -6.06 -6.41 -14.00
N VAL A 174 -7.36 -6.72 -14.01
CA VAL A 174 -8.42 -5.72 -13.85
C VAL A 174 -8.35 -5.05 -12.48
N ALA A 175 -8.11 -5.80 -11.40
CA ALA A 175 -7.96 -5.22 -10.07
C ALA A 175 -6.77 -4.25 -9.97
N LEU A 176 -5.61 -4.65 -10.52
CA LEU A 176 -4.42 -3.79 -10.54
C LEU A 176 -4.65 -2.52 -11.39
N GLN A 177 -5.32 -2.64 -12.53
CA GLN A 177 -5.68 -1.49 -13.37
C GLN A 177 -6.63 -0.52 -12.65
N LYS A 178 -7.66 -1.04 -11.96
CA LYS A 178 -8.59 -0.21 -11.17
C LYS A 178 -7.86 0.58 -10.09
N LYS A 179 -6.92 -0.03 -9.37
CA LYS A 179 -6.12 0.66 -8.36
C LYS A 179 -5.25 1.75 -8.98
N ASN A 180 -4.56 1.47 -10.08
CA ASN A 180 -3.76 2.49 -10.77
C ASN A 180 -4.61 3.69 -11.21
N LYS A 181 -5.81 3.43 -11.75
CA LYS A 181 -6.74 4.50 -12.14
C LYS A 181 -7.22 5.30 -10.94
N GLN A 182 -7.55 4.64 -9.83
CA GLN A 182 -7.93 5.31 -8.58
C GLN A 182 -6.80 6.18 -8.03
N ASP A 183 -5.56 5.69 -8.06
CA ASP A 183 -4.39 6.45 -7.61
C ASP A 183 -4.11 7.66 -8.54
N GLN A 184 -4.26 7.48 -9.86
CA GLN A 184 -4.16 8.59 -10.80
C GLN A 184 -5.25 9.65 -10.59
N ASN A 185 -6.49 9.22 -10.36
CA ASN A 185 -7.61 10.12 -10.09
C ASN A 185 -7.42 10.87 -8.76
N SER A 186 -6.95 10.20 -7.71
CA SER A 186 -6.65 10.84 -6.42
C SER A 186 -5.57 11.91 -6.57
N LYS A 187 -4.47 11.60 -7.29
CA LYS A 187 -3.41 12.58 -7.58
C LYS A 187 -3.94 13.75 -8.40
N LEU A 188 -4.83 13.49 -9.36
CA LEU A 188 -5.45 14.55 -10.16
C LEU A 188 -6.34 15.45 -9.29
N ALA A 189 -7.16 14.87 -8.40
CA ALA A 189 -7.98 15.63 -7.46
C ALA A 189 -7.12 16.50 -6.53
N ASP A 190 -6.05 15.95 -5.96
CA ASP A 190 -5.09 16.70 -5.14
C ASP A 190 -4.43 17.85 -5.92
N PHE A 191 -4.07 17.61 -7.19
CA PHE A 191 -3.52 18.64 -8.06
C PHE A 191 -4.50 19.79 -8.28
N LEU A 192 -5.75 19.48 -8.63
CA LEU A 192 -6.81 20.45 -8.88
C LEU A 192 -7.15 21.27 -7.63
N LEU A 193 -7.24 20.63 -6.46
CA LEU A 193 -7.46 21.30 -5.18
C LEU A 193 -6.31 22.26 -4.83
N ASN A 194 -5.06 21.83 -5.03
CA ASN A 194 -3.91 22.70 -4.81
C ASN A 194 -3.91 23.90 -5.76
N GLU A 195 -4.31 23.71 -7.02
CA GLU A 195 -4.40 24.79 -8.01
C GLU A 195 -5.49 25.81 -7.64
N GLU A 196 -6.66 25.34 -7.19
CA GLU A 196 -7.72 26.21 -6.70
C GLU A 196 -7.29 27.04 -5.48
N LEU A 197 -6.56 26.43 -4.55
CA LEU A 197 -5.98 27.14 -3.40
C LEU A 197 -4.97 28.22 -3.84
N ILE A 198 -4.07 27.90 -4.78
CA ILE A 198 -3.09 28.86 -5.30
C ILE A 198 -3.79 30.04 -5.98
N GLU A 199 -4.79 29.77 -6.82
CA GLU A 199 -5.58 30.81 -7.48
C GLU A 199 -6.36 31.67 -6.47
N SER A 200 -6.94 31.07 -5.44
CA SER A 200 -7.56 31.81 -4.33
C SER A 200 -6.58 32.76 -3.64
N TYR A 201 -5.33 32.33 -3.43
CA TYR A 201 -4.29 33.19 -2.87
C TYR A 201 -3.86 34.30 -3.84
N ARG A 202 -3.70 33.99 -5.13
CA ARG A 202 -3.40 35.00 -6.18
C ARG A 202 -4.48 36.06 -6.26
N GLU A 203 -5.75 35.65 -6.28
CA GLU A 203 -6.91 36.54 -6.27
C GLU A 203 -6.96 37.45 -5.04
N ARG A 204 -6.64 36.92 -3.85
CA ARG A 204 -6.55 37.73 -2.63
C ARG A 204 -5.46 38.79 -2.68
N ILE A 205 -4.32 38.45 -3.27
CA ILE A 205 -3.19 39.36 -3.48
C ILE A 205 -3.59 40.46 -4.48
N LEU A 206 -4.18 40.08 -5.63
CA LEU A 206 -4.63 41.02 -6.67
C LEU A 206 -5.73 41.96 -6.16
N LYS A 207 -6.64 41.47 -5.32
CA LYS A 207 -7.71 42.26 -4.69
C LYS A 207 -7.24 43.11 -3.50
N GLY A 208 -5.93 43.15 -3.23
CA GLY A 208 -5.34 44.00 -2.19
C GLY A 208 -5.66 43.57 -0.74
N LYS A 209 -6.20 42.36 -0.53
CA LYS A 209 -6.49 41.83 0.82
C LYS A 209 -5.23 41.19 1.41
N TRP A 210 -4.25 42.03 1.73
CA TRP A 210 -2.99 41.63 2.31
C TRP A 210 -3.14 41.21 3.78
N ALA A 211 -2.35 40.21 4.19
CA ALA A 211 -2.26 39.83 5.59
C ALA A 211 -1.61 40.97 6.40
N LYS A 212 -2.11 41.24 7.61
CA LYS A 212 -1.56 42.28 8.47
C LYS A 212 -0.16 41.86 8.94
N GLY A 213 0.88 42.51 8.41
CA GLY A 213 2.28 42.34 8.78
C GLY A 213 3.14 41.52 7.80
N LEU A 214 4.39 41.97 7.62
CA LEU A 214 5.39 41.39 6.69
C LEU A 214 5.60 39.88 6.89
N PHE A 215 5.60 39.43 8.15
CA PHE A 215 5.77 38.02 8.51
C PHE A 215 4.64 37.13 7.97
N ASN A 216 3.39 37.59 8.04
CA ASN A 216 2.25 36.84 7.53
C ASN A 216 2.22 36.80 5.99
N MET A 217 2.76 37.84 5.34
CA MET A 217 2.95 37.85 3.89
C MET A 217 4.02 36.84 3.46
N ASN A 218 5.17 36.81 4.13
CA ASN A 218 6.22 35.82 3.84
C ASN A 218 5.72 34.39 4.02
N LYS A 219 4.99 34.12 5.10
CA LYS A 219 4.37 32.81 5.34
C LYS A 219 3.38 32.41 4.22
N LEU A 220 2.66 33.38 3.66
CA LEU A 220 1.77 33.14 2.52
C LEU A 220 2.55 32.77 1.26
N PHE A 221 3.63 33.51 0.95
CA PHE A 221 4.50 33.23 -0.19
C PHE A 221 5.21 31.88 -0.06
N ASP A 222 5.64 31.51 1.15
CA ASP A 222 6.22 30.20 1.44
C ASP A 222 5.22 29.08 1.13
N VAL A 223 3.97 29.20 1.57
CA VAL A 223 2.91 28.23 1.26
C VAL A 223 2.65 28.10 -0.24
N ILE A 224 2.59 29.22 -0.97
CA ILE A 224 2.41 29.21 -2.43
C ILE A 224 3.59 28.50 -3.11
N ARG A 225 4.82 28.81 -2.69
CA ARG A 225 6.04 28.21 -3.25
C ARG A 225 6.06 26.69 -2.99
N ASP A 226 5.81 26.27 -1.76
CA ASP A 226 5.81 24.86 -1.37
C ASP A 226 4.74 24.06 -2.13
N LYS A 227 3.55 24.66 -2.32
CA LYS A 227 2.45 24.04 -3.08
C LYS A 227 2.76 23.94 -4.56
N HIS A 228 3.35 24.99 -5.15
CA HIS A 228 3.77 24.98 -6.55
C HIS A 228 4.91 23.97 -6.81
N GLU A 229 5.85 23.82 -5.87
CA GLU A 229 6.89 22.79 -5.95
C GLU A 229 6.30 21.37 -5.83
N SER A 230 5.31 21.19 -4.93
CA SER A 230 4.58 19.93 -4.79
C SER A 230 3.83 19.56 -6.08
N GLN A 231 3.20 20.54 -6.73
CA GLN A 231 2.54 20.35 -8.03
C GLN A 231 3.53 19.96 -9.12
N LYS A 232 4.69 20.63 -9.22
CA LYS A 232 5.74 20.25 -10.20
C LYS A 232 6.24 18.82 -9.99
N LYS A 233 6.44 18.40 -8.74
CA LYS A 233 6.81 17.00 -8.42
C LYS A 233 5.68 16.04 -8.81
N MET A 234 4.42 16.43 -8.58
CA MET A 234 3.26 15.62 -8.92
C MET A 234 3.07 15.47 -10.43
N THR A 235 3.19 16.55 -11.21
CA THR A 235 3.09 16.51 -12.69
C THR A 235 4.21 15.69 -13.31
N ALA A 236 5.44 15.83 -12.81
CA ALA A 236 6.57 14.98 -13.20
C ALA A 236 6.28 13.49 -12.92
N SER A 237 5.67 13.17 -11.77
CA SER A 237 5.30 11.79 -11.43
C SER A 237 4.17 11.21 -12.29
N MET A 238 3.33 12.08 -12.88
CA MET A 238 2.23 11.70 -13.77
C MET A 238 2.63 11.69 -15.25
N GLY A 239 3.82 12.21 -15.59
CA GLY A 239 4.30 12.31 -16.96
C GLY A 239 3.45 13.22 -17.86
N ARG A 240 2.79 14.24 -17.28
CA ARG A 240 1.88 15.15 -18.00
C ARG A 240 2.34 16.60 -17.86
N ASP A 241 2.04 17.42 -18.87
CA ASP A 241 2.36 18.85 -18.81
C ASP A 241 1.46 19.58 -17.81
N CYS A 242 2.04 20.56 -17.12
CA CYS A 242 1.32 21.35 -16.13
C CYS A 242 0.19 22.16 -16.78
N ASN A 243 0.41 22.69 -17.98
CA ASN A 243 -0.60 23.51 -18.65
C ASN A 243 -1.80 22.67 -19.11
N GLU A 244 -1.55 21.43 -19.56
CA GLU A 244 -2.61 20.48 -19.92
C GLU A 244 -3.50 20.12 -18.71
N LEU A 245 -2.87 19.87 -17.55
CA LEU A 245 -3.61 19.57 -16.31
C LEU A 245 -4.39 20.78 -15.78
N CYS A 246 -3.82 22.00 -15.90
CA CYS A 246 -4.53 23.23 -15.58
C CYS A 246 -5.71 23.49 -16.55
N ALA A 247 -5.61 23.08 -17.82
CA ALA A 247 -6.70 23.19 -18.79
C ALA A 247 -7.87 22.25 -18.45
N LEU A 248 -7.59 21.05 -17.92
CA LEU A 248 -8.62 20.09 -17.48
C LEU A 248 -9.55 20.66 -16.41
N ARG A 249 -9.10 21.63 -15.60
CA ARG A 249 -9.94 22.34 -14.63
C ARG A 249 -11.17 22.99 -15.27
N LYS A 250 -11.03 23.52 -16.50
CA LYS A 250 -12.12 24.18 -17.23
C LYS A 250 -13.03 23.18 -17.95
N SER A 251 -12.68 21.90 -17.94
CA SER A 251 -13.46 20.84 -18.57
C SER A 251 -14.44 20.21 -17.57
N GLU A 252 -15.57 19.72 -18.09
CA GLU A 252 -16.58 18.98 -17.32
C GLU A 252 -15.97 17.78 -16.58
N LEU A 253 -15.00 17.10 -17.21
CA LEU A 253 -14.28 15.98 -16.61
C LEU A 253 -13.47 16.40 -15.36
N GLY A 254 -12.86 17.59 -15.37
CA GLY A 254 -12.11 18.10 -14.22
C GLY A 254 -13.02 18.47 -13.06
N LEU A 255 -14.18 19.05 -13.33
CA LEU A 255 -15.18 19.36 -12.31
C LEU A 255 -15.78 18.10 -11.67
N LEU A 256 -16.03 17.05 -12.46
CA LEU A 256 -16.47 15.75 -11.95
C LEU A 256 -15.41 15.01 -11.13
N THR A 257 -14.12 15.32 -11.30
CA THR A 257 -13.03 14.72 -10.51
C THR A 257 -12.92 15.34 -9.10
N LEU A 258 -13.53 16.51 -8.88
CA LEU A 258 -13.54 17.22 -7.59
C LEU A 258 -14.77 16.87 -6.71
N LEU A 259 -15.76 16.16 -7.26
CA LEU A 259 -16.95 15.65 -6.56
C LEU A 259 -16.69 14.26 -5.96
#